data_AF-A0A1G1TKL7-F1
#
_entry.id   AF-A0A1G1TKL7-F1
#
_cell.length_a   1.000
_cell.length_b   1.000
_cell.length_c   1.000
_cell.angle_alpha   90.00
_cell.angle_beta   90.00
_cell.angle_gamma   90.00
#
_symmetry.space_group_name_H-M   'P 1'
#
loop_
_entity.id
_entity.type
_entity.pdbx_description
1 polymer ?
#
loop_
_entity_poly.entity_id
_entity_poly.type
_entity_poly.pdbx_seq_one_letter_code
_entity_poly.pdbx_strand_id
1 'polypeptide(L)'
;MKKLLLLPLATALCGALAGAHAGPPAAAPRPAYFALKVYHLKSSRQEALVDSFLQHQYVPALHAAGIPAIGVFKPVGNDTAADRRVYVFTPYASMKQWEQVDKGVAAKLVAAGGGYENAVYTNPAYGRQENIFIKAFDEMTALNAPRLDAPKAERVYELRSYEGASEKIFRNKVQMFNAGGEIKLFDRLGFNGIFYGEVLFGPKMPNLMYMTSFKNMPDREAHWKAFGADPEWKRLSGLPEYQNNVAHIDITFLRPANYSDL
;
A
#
# COMPACT_ATOMS: atom_id res chain seq x y z
N MET A 1 -58.41 25.93 64.64
CA MET A 1 -58.23 24.51 65.01
C MET A 1 -57.55 23.81 63.84
N LYS A 2 -56.24 23.56 63.93
CA LYS A 2 -55.42 22.93 62.89
C LYS A 2 -55.65 21.41 62.95
N LYS A 3 -56.07 20.79 61.84
CA LYS A 3 -56.08 19.32 61.69
C LYS A 3 -54.79 18.89 60.98
N LEU A 4 -54.03 18.09 61.71
CA LEU A 4 -52.83 17.38 61.31
C LEU A 4 -53.28 16.13 60.52
N LEU A 5 -52.80 15.95 59.28
CA LEU A 5 -52.93 14.70 58.55
C LEU A 5 -51.53 14.17 58.24
N LEU A 6 -51.24 12.99 58.79
CA LEU A 6 -50.07 12.17 58.51
C LEU A 6 -50.16 11.61 57.08
N LEU A 7 -49.10 11.77 56.29
CA LEU A 7 -48.87 10.99 55.06
C LEU A 7 -47.81 9.91 55.33
N PRO A 8 -47.95 8.70 54.74
CA PRO A 8 -47.05 7.58 54.98
C PRO A 8 -45.77 7.69 54.15
N LEU A 9 -44.69 7.18 54.76
CA LEU A 9 -43.34 7.05 54.23
C LEU A 9 -43.30 5.97 53.13
N ALA A 10 -43.04 6.35 51.88
CA ALA A 10 -42.80 5.41 50.78
C ALA A 10 -41.28 5.25 50.58
N THR A 11 -40.78 4.06 50.90
CA THR A 11 -39.38 3.67 50.72
C THR A 11 -39.09 3.45 49.23
N ALA A 12 -38.40 4.40 48.59
CA ALA A 12 -37.96 4.26 47.20
C ALA A 12 -36.69 3.39 47.13
N LEU A 13 -36.83 2.19 46.57
CA LEU A 13 -35.74 1.28 46.27
C LEU A 13 -35.05 1.77 44.98
N CYS A 14 -33.92 2.47 45.10
CA CYS A 14 -33.11 2.89 43.95
C CYS A 14 -32.31 1.69 43.40
N GLY A 15 -32.85 1.04 42.37
CA GLY A 15 -32.13 0.04 41.58
C GLY A 15 -31.12 0.73 40.64
N ALA A 16 -29.83 0.52 40.87
CA ALA A 16 -28.77 0.98 39.98
C ALA A 16 -28.74 0.10 38.72
N LEU A 17 -29.30 0.61 37.61
CA LEU A 17 -29.09 0.05 36.28
C LEU A 17 -27.67 0.42 35.82
N ALA A 18 -26.72 -0.48 36.04
CA ALA A 18 -25.40 -0.41 35.40
C ALA A 18 -25.56 -0.70 33.91
N GLY A 19 -25.79 0.36 33.12
CA GLY A 19 -25.73 0.29 31.66
C GLY A 19 -24.30 0.03 31.22
N ALA A 20 -24.02 -1.19 30.77
CA ALA A 20 -22.80 -1.53 30.07
C ALA A 20 -22.69 -0.66 28.80
N HIS A 21 -21.92 0.42 28.89
CA HIS A 21 -21.53 1.19 27.72
C HIS A 21 -20.56 0.34 26.92
N ALA A 22 -21.06 -0.35 25.90
CA ALA A 22 -20.21 -0.90 24.86
C ALA A 22 -19.44 0.28 24.24
N GLY A 23 -18.13 0.31 24.50
CA GLY A 23 -17.25 1.29 23.86
C GLY A 23 -17.36 1.19 22.34
N PRO A 24 -17.04 2.26 21.60
CA PRO A 24 -17.06 2.24 20.14
C PRO A 24 -16.25 1.03 19.63
N PRO A 25 -16.74 0.31 18.60
CA PRO A 25 -16.02 -0.82 18.05
C PRO A 25 -14.59 -0.39 17.72
N ALA A 26 -13.62 -1.20 18.13
CA ALA A 26 -12.22 -0.97 17.77
C ALA A 26 -12.15 -0.76 16.25
N ALA A 27 -11.54 0.36 15.82
CA ALA A 27 -11.37 0.64 14.42
C ALA A 27 -10.73 -0.58 13.75
N ALA A 28 -11.30 -1.02 12.62
CA ALA A 28 -10.78 -2.17 11.89
C ALA A 28 -9.26 -2.02 11.72
N PRO A 29 -8.46 -3.05 12.05
CA PRO A 29 -7.02 -2.97 11.92
C PRO A 29 -6.68 -2.62 10.48
N ARG A 30 -6.09 -1.44 10.32
CA ARG A 30 -5.71 -0.88 9.02
C ARG A 30 -4.47 -1.63 8.50
N PRO A 31 -4.20 -1.63 7.18
CA PRO A 31 -3.05 -2.34 6.64
C PRO A 31 -1.74 -1.87 7.28
N ALA A 32 -1.02 -2.80 7.90
CA ALA A 32 0.31 -2.55 8.47
C ALA A 32 1.42 -3.12 7.59
N TYR A 33 1.07 -3.98 6.62
CA TYR A 33 2.00 -4.67 5.75
C TYR A 33 1.51 -4.65 4.31
N PHE A 34 2.45 -4.69 3.38
CA PHE A 34 2.18 -4.79 1.96
C PHE A 34 3.10 -5.84 1.35
N ALA A 35 2.55 -6.64 0.43
CA ALA A 35 3.33 -7.46 -0.46
C ALA A 35 3.32 -6.82 -1.85
N LEU A 36 4.49 -6.54 -2.39
CA LEU A 36 4.67 -6.17 -3.78
C LEU A 36 5.28 -7.36 -4.53
N LYS A 37 4.49 -7.98 -5.39
CA LYS A 37 4.95 -9.02 -6.31
C LYS A 37 5.25 -8.40 -7.67
N VAL A 38 6.40 -8.70 -8.24
CA VAL A 38 6.81 -8.20 -9.56
C VAL A 38 7.04 -9.37 -10.50
N TYR A 39 6.33 -9.40 -11.62
CA TYR A 39 6.57 -10.35 -12.70
C TYR A 39 7.46 -9.71 -13.76
N HIS A 40 8.51 -10.43 -14.17
CA HIS A 40 9.38 -10.08 -15.28
C HIS A 40 9.04 -10.95 -16.49
N LEU A 41 8.80 -10.31 -17.62
CA LEU A 41 8.22 -10.92 -18.82
C LEU A 41 9.05 -10.54 -20.05
N LYS A 42 9.16 -11.48 -20.99
CA LYS A 42 9.93 -11.32 -22.24
C LYS A 42 9.04 -11.13 -23.48
N SER A 43 7.73 -11.32 -23.36
CA SER A 43 6.82 -11.31 -24.50
C SER A 43 5.41 -10.89 -24.14
N SER A 44 4.66 -10.41 -25.14
CA SER A 44 3.23 -10.11 -25.01
C SER A 44 2.39 -11.36 -24.68
N ARG A 45 2.82 -12.56 -25.11
CA ARG A 45 2.18 -13.83 -24.71
C ARG A 45 2.23 -14.01 -23.19
N GLN A 46 3.42 -13.85 -22.60
CA GLN A 46 3.60 -13.98 -21.15
C GLN A 46 2.78 -12.94 -20.40
N GLU A 47 2.77 -11.70 -20.90
CA GLU A 47 1.93 -10.64 -20.34
C GLU A 47 0.44 -11.00 -20.37
N ALA A 48 -0.09 -11.43 -21.51
CA ALA A 48 -1.49 -11.84 -21.63
C ALA A 48 -1.83 -13.05 -20.73
N LEU A 49 -0.92 -14.00 -20.59
CA LEU A 49 -1.12 -15.18 -19.73
C LEU A 49 -1.13 -14.81 -18.25
N VAL A 50 -0.20 -13.95 -17.81
CA VAL A 50 -0.16 -13.42 -16.45
C VAL A 50 -1.38 -12.54 -16.17
N ASP A 51 -1.76 -11.64 -17.07
CA ASP A 51 -2.96 -10.82 -16.93
C ASP A 51 -4.21 -11.68 -16.77
N SER A 52 -4.38 -12.69 -17.64
CA SER A 52 -5.51 -13.61 -17.56
C SER A 52 -5.55 -14.32 -16.21
N PHE A 53 -4.42 -14.84 -15.74
CA PHE A 53 -4.32 -15.48 -14.42
C PHE A 53 -4.69 -14.52 -13.29
N LEU A 54 -4.13 -13.31 -13.33
CA LEU A 54 -4.33 -12.31 -12.30
C LEU A 54 -5.80 -11.87 -12.24
N GLN A 55 -6.39 -11.54 -13.39
CA GLN A 55 -7.74 -11.03 -13.52
C GLN A 55 -8.80 -12.07 -13.15
N HIS A 56 -8.64 -13.32 -13.58
CA HIS A 56 -9.72 -14.31 -13.51
C HIS A 56 -9.57 -15.31 -12.36
N GLN A 57 -8.36 -15.47 -11.80
CA GLN A 57 -8.12 -16.42 -10.72
C GLN A 57 -7.51 -15.74 -9.47
N TYR A 58 -6.39 -15.04 -9.61
CA TYR A 58 -5.64 -14.51 -8.46
C TYR A 58 -6.41 -13.45 -7.67
N VAL A 59 -6.80 -12.35 -8.32
CA VAL A 59 -7.51 -11.24 -7.68
C VAL A 59 -8.83 -11.71 -7.08
N PRO A 60 -9.71 -12.45 -7.80
CA PRO A 60 -10.94 -12.99 -7.21
C PRO A 60 -10.71 -13.91 -6.01
N ALA A 61 -9.66 -14.74 -6.02
CA ALA A 61 -9.36 -15.63 -4.90
C ALA A 61 -8.93 -14.84 -3.65
N LEU A 62 -8.13 -13.79 -3.80
CA LEU A 62 -7.72 -12.93 -2.69
C LEU A 62 -8.88 -12.08 -2.18
N HIS A 63 -9.75 -11.58 -3.07
CA HIS A 63 -11.01 -10.93 -2.70
C HIS A 63 -11.86 -11.86 -1.83
N ALA A 64 -12.06 -13.11 -2.27
CA ALA A 64 -12.80 -14.12 -1.51
C ALA A 64 -12.13 -14.49 -0.17
N ALA A 65 -10.82 -14.29 -0.05
CA ALA A 65 -10.06 -14.45 1.19
C ALA A 65 -10.06 -13.20 2.07
N GLY A 66 -10.84 -12.16 1.72
CA GLY A 66 -11.02 -10.96 2.54
C GLY A 66 -10.02 -9.84 2.28
N ILE A 67 -9.36 -9.81 1.12
CA ILE A 67 -8.47 -8.72 0.69
C ILE A 67 -9.14 -7.92 -0.43
N PRO A 68 -9.86 -6.83 -0.15
CA PRO A 68 -10.75 -6.18 -1.14
C PRO A 68 -10.07 -5.13 -2.04
N ALA A 69 -8.82 -4.76 -1.77
CA ALA A 69 -8.15 -3.66 -2.46
C ALA A 69 -6.76 -4.10 -2.95
N ILE A 70 -6.69 -4.60 -4.19
CA ILE A 70 -5.47 -5.10 -4.82
C ILE A 70 -5.10 -4.18 -5.99
N GLY A 71 -3.88 -3.68 -5.97
CA GLY A 71 -3.33 -2.91 -7.08
C GLY A 71 -2.68 -3.84 -8.10
N VAL A 72 -3.04 -3.70 -9.38
CA VAL A 72 -2.32 -4.36 -10.47
C VAL A 72 -1.87 -3.30 -11.46
N PHE A 73 -0.56 -3.16 -11.64
CA PHE A 73 0.02 -2.06 -12.39
C PHE A 73 1.04 -2.52 -13.43
N LYS A 74 1.20 -1.70 -14.47
CA LYS A 74 2.18 -1.89 -15.54
C LYS A 74 2.97 -0.60 -15.76
N PRO A 75 4.26 -0.65 -16.12
CA PRO A 75 5.04 0.54 -16.42
C PRO A 75 4.41 1.46 -17.47
N VAL A 76 4.56 2.77 -17.28
CA VAL A 76 4.26 3.80 -18.28
C VAL A 76 5.49 4.01 -19.15
N GLY A 77 5.35 3.84 -20.47
CA GLY A 77 6.44 4.08 -21.43
C GLY A 77 7.24 2.83 -21.80
N ASN A 78 8.37 3.03 -22.47
CA ASN A 78 9.20 1.96 -23.05
C ASN A 78 9.87 1.11 -21.95
N ASP A 79 9.15 0.12 -21.43
CA ASP A 79 9.79 -1.18 -21.25
C ASP A 79 10.43 -1.51 -22.59
N THR A 80 11.76 -1.54 -22.64
CA THR A 80 12.41 -2.19 -23.78
C THR A 80 11.78 -3.57 -23.90
N ALA A 81 11.51 -4.04 -25.12
CA ALA A 81 10.81 -5.30 -25.35
C ALA A 81 11.42 -6.52 -24.59
N ALA A 82 12.61 -6.37 -24.01
CA ALA A 82 13.38 -7.35 -23.27
C ALA A 82 12.94 -7.61 -21.80
N ASP A 83 12.38 -6.63 -21.07
CA ASP A 83 11.94 -6.83 -19.66
C ASP A 83 10.66 -6.05 -19.37
N ARG A 84 9.53 -6.64 -19.77
CA ARG A 84 8.19 -6.14 -19.46
C ARG A 84 7.82 -6.49 -18.03
N ARG A 85 7.12 -5.61 -17.32
CA ARG A 85 6.76 -5.86 -15.91
C ARG A 85 5.27 -5.76 -15.60
N VAL A 86 4.82 -6.62 -14.68
CA VAL A 86 3.51 -6.50 -14.02
C VAL A 86 3.73 -6.49 -12.50
N TYR A 87 3.18 -5.48 -11.84
CA TYR A 87 3.29 -5.26 -10.41
C TYR A 87 1.95 -5.60 -9.76
N VAL A 88 1.96 -6.43 -8.73
CA VAL A 88 0.78 -6.78 -7.93
C VAL A 88 1.03 -6.34 -6.50
N PHE A 89 0.23 -5.40 -6.03
CA PHE A 89 0.34 -4.80 -4.72
C PHE A 89 -0.84 -5.23 -3.85
N THR A 90 -0.53 -5.92 -2.75
CA THR A 90 -1.53 -6.52 -1.88
C THR A 90 -1.35 -6.06 -0.42
N PRO A 91 -2.34 -5.38 0.17
CA PRO A 91 -2.29 -4.98 1.58
C PRO A 91 -2.68 -6.11 2.53
N TYR A 92 -2.06 -6.13 3.70
CA TYR A 92 -2.42 -7.02 4.80
C TYR A 92 -2.41 -6.25 6.14
N ALA A 93 -3.36 -6.57 7.00
CA ALA A 93 -3.44 -6.07 8.37
C ALA A 93 -2.32 -6.63 9.27
N SER A 94 -1.80 -7.83 8.97
CA SER A 94 -0.71 -8.46 9.72
C SER A 94 0.03 -9.51 8.89
N MET A 95 1.25 -9.88 9.31
CA MET A 95 1.96 -11.05 8.76
C MET A 95 1.14 -12.35 8.91
N LYS A 96 0.39 -12.50 10.01
CA LYS A 96 -0.49 -13.66 10.23
C LYS A 96 -1.61 -13.73 9.19
N GLN A 97 -2.21 -12.58 8.84
CA GLN A 97 -3.22 -12.54 7.78
C GLN A 97 -2.60 -12.93 6.42
N TRP A 98 -1.41 -12.40 6.11
CA TRP A 98 -0.68 -12.78 4.90
C TRP A 98 -0.47 -14.30 4.82
N GLU A 99 0.07 -14.92 5.88
CA GLU A 99 0.31 -16.37 5.93
C GLU A 99 -0.98 -17.18 5.77
N GLN A 100 -2.08 -16.75 6.43
CA GLN A 100 -3.38 -17.41 6.35
C GLN A 100 -3.99 -17.31 4.95
N VAL A 101 -3.93 -16.13 4.32
CA VAL A 101 -4.45 -15.91 2.96
C VAL A 101 -3.64 -16.72 1.96
N ASP A 102 -2.30 -16.62 2.00
CA ASP A 102 -1.40 -17.34 1.10
C ASP A 102 -1.66 -18.85 1.14
N LYS A 103 -1.68 -19.43 2.34
CA LYS A 103 -2.01 -20.85 2.53
C LYS A 103 -3.43 -21.19 2.08
N GLY A 104 -4.40 -20.31 2.34
CA GLY A 104 -5.82 -20.54 2.04
C GLY A 104 -6.16 -20.50 0.55
N VAL A 105 -5.41 -19.73 -0.24
CA VAL A 105 -5.64 -19.60 -1.68
C VAL A 105 -4.74 -20.51 -2.54
N ALA A 106 -3.59 -20.96 -2.02
CA ALA A 106 -2.57 -21.69 -2.79
C ALA A 106 -3.15 -22.85 -3.61
N ALA A 107 -3.79 -23.83 -2.97
CA ALA A 107 -4.32 -25.00 -3.67
C ALA A 107 -5.39 -24.65 -4.71
N LYS A 108 -6.22 -23.63 -4.43
CA LYS A 108 -7.25 -23.15 -5.37
C LYS A 108 -6.63 -22.50 -6.59
N LEU A 109 -5.58 -21.70 -6.40
CA LEU A 109 -4.87 -21.03 -7.49
C LEU A 109 -4.10 -22.01 -8.36
N VAL A 110 -3.47 -23.04 -7.78
CA VAL A 110 -2.84 -24.12 -8.53
C VAL A 110 -3.88 -24.85 -9.40
N ALA A 111 -5.00 -25.26 -8.79
CA ALA A 111 -6.06 -25.99 -9.51
C ALA A 111 -6.72 -25.15 -10.62
N ALA A 112 -6.92 -23.85 -10.39
CA ALA A 112 -7.56 -22.95 -11.34
C ALA A 112 -6.58 -22.29 -12.34
N GLY A 113 -5.27 -22.41 -12.11
CA GLY A 113 -4.24 -21.62 -12.79
C GLY A 113 -4.03 -21.97 -14.26
N GLY A 114 -4.66 -23.05 -14.76
CA GLY A 114 -4.74 -23.36 -16.19
C GLY A 114 -3.38 -23.29 -16.89
N GLY A 115 -3.29 -22.54 -17.98
CA GLY A 115 -2.05 -22.40 -18.75
C GLY A 115 -0.94 -21.61 -18.05
N TYR A 116 -1.25 -20.81 -17.03
CA TYR A 116 -0.25 -20.12 -16.22
C TYR A 116 0.49 -21.11 -15.33
N GLU A 117 -0.26 -21.92 -14.58
CA GLU A 117 0.32 -22.90 -13.64
C GLU A 117 0.98 -24.06 -14.38
N ASN A 118 0.35 -24.52 -15.48
CA ASN A 118 0.82 -25.67 -16.25
C ASN A 118 1.72 -25.26 -17.43
N ALA A 119 2.36 -24.09 -17.38
CA ALA A 119 3.29 -23.66 -18.42
C ALA A 119 4.50 -24.60 -18.51
N VAL A 120 4.82 -25.07 -19.72
CA VAL A 120 5.96 -25.97 -19.94
C VAL A 120 7.29 -25.24 -19.80
N TYR A 121 8.35 -25.96 -19.41
CA TYR A 121 9.70 -25.41 -19.20
C TYR A 121 10.22 -24.58 -20.39
N THR A 122 9.97 -25.03 -21.62
CA THR A 122 10.41 -24.35 -22.85
C THR A 122 9.56 -23.12 -23.21
N ASN A 123 8.44 -22.91 -22.54
CA ASN A 123 7.50 -21.83 -22.83
C ASN A 123 6.84 -21.27 -21.55
N PRO A 124 7.65 -20.79 -20.58
CA PRO A 124 7.21 -20.49 -19.22
C PRO A 124 6.23 -19.31 -19.16
N ALA A 125 5.40 -19.25 -18.13
CA ALA A 125 4.41 -18.19 -17.94
C ALA A 125 5.04 -16.80 -17.72
N TYR A 126 6.19 -16.75 -17.04
CA TYR A 126 6.97 -15.55 -16.79
C TYR A 126 8.46 -15.91 -16.72
N GLY A 127 9.35 -14.92 -16.83
CA GLY A 127 10.79 -15.11 -16.71
C GLY A 127 11.27 -15.18 -15.26
N ARG A 128 10.77 -14.28 -14.41
CA ARG A 128 11.08 -14.23 -12.98
C ARG A 128 9.91 -13.62 -12.21
N GLN A 129 9.79 -14.00 -10.95
CA GLN A 129 8.93 -13.33 -9.98
C GLN A 129 9.78 -12.84 -8.80
N GLU A 130 9.55 -11.60 -8.37
CA GLU A 130 10.07 -11.04 -7.13
C GLU A 130 8.92 -10.90 -6.13
N ASN A 131 9.21 -11.09 -4.84
CA ASN A 131 8.28 -10.75 -3.75
C ASN A 131 9.01 -9.83 -2.78
N ILE A 132 8.45 -8.65 -2.55
CA ILE A 132 8.98 -7.64 -1.64
C ILE A 132 7.94 -7.45 -0.54
N PHE A 133 8.36 -7.65 0.70
CA PHE A 133 7.48 -7.49 1.86
C PHE A 133 7.83 -6.19 2.58
N ILE A 134 6.82 -5.36 2.79
CA ILE A 134 6.96 -3.97 3.23
C ILE A 134 6.14 -3.82 4.50
N LYS A 135 6.72 -3.17 5.51
CA LYS A 135 5.98 -2.71 6.69
C LYS A 135 5.68 -1.23 6.53
N ALA A 136 4.42 -0.85 6.72
CA ALA A 136 4.01 0.54 6.68
C ALA A 136 4.77 1.38 7.71
N PHE A 137 5.02 2.63 7.39
CA PHE A 137 5.55 3.62 8.31
C PHE A 137 4.51 4.00 9.38
N ASP A 138 4.99 4.41 10.56
CA ASP A 138 4.14 4.69 11.72
C ASP A 138 3.15 5.84 11.45
N GLU A 139 3.58 6.86 10.71
CA GLU A 139 2.72 7.99 10.29
C GLU A 139 1.80 7.64 9.11
N MET A 140 1.87 6.41 8.56
CA MET A 140 0.95 5.92 7.53
C MET A 140 0.33 4.59 7.94
N THR A 141 -0.66 4.69 8.84
CA THR A 141 -1.30 3.50 9.41
C THR A 141 -2.25 2.77 8.46
N ALA A 142 -2.45 3.20 7.21
CA ALA A 142 -3.35 2.54 6.26
C ALA A 142 -2.91 2.69 4.80
N LEU A 143 -3.37 1.74 3.97
CA LEU A 143 -3.47 1.96 2.53
C LEU A 143 -4.45 3.11 2.26
N ASN A 144 -4.06 4.04 1.39
CA ASN A 144 -4.95 5.07 0.89
C ASN A 144 -5.31 4.75 -0.56
N ALA A 145 -6.59 4.48 -0.82
CA ALA A 145 -7.06 4.34 -2.19
C ALA A 145 -6.96 5.71 -2.91
N PRO A 146 -6.54 5.74 -4.17
CA PRO A 146 -6.36 6.97 -4.93
C PRO A 146 -7.71 7.68 -5.13
N ARG A 147 -7.79 8.92 -4.69
CA ARG A 147 -8.97 9.79 -4.88
C ARG A 147 -8.69 10.79 -6.00
N LEU A 148 -8.54 10.25 -7.22
CA LEU A 148 -8.19 11.03 -8.41
C LEU A 148 -9.40 11.23 -9.32
N ASP A 149 -9.72 12.49 -9.58
CA ASP A 149 -10.67 12.90 -10.61
C ASP A 149 -10.01 12.86 -12.00
N ALA A 150 -9.79 11.64 -12.49
CA ALA A 150 -9.24 11.31 -13.80
C ALA A 150 -9.56 9.85 -14.18
N PRO A 151 -9.74 9.51 -15.47
CA PRO A 151 -9.88 8.14 -15.94
C PRO A 151 -8.67 7.26 -15.56
N LYS A 152 -8.88 5.98 -15.22
CA LYS A 152 -7.79 5.03 -14.87
C LYS A 152 -6.67 4.99 -15.91
N ALA A 153 -7.04 5.09 -17.19
CA ALA A 153 -6.10 5.07 -18.31
C ALA A 153 -5.19 6.31 -18.39
N GLU A 154 -5.51 7.40 -17.68
CA GLU A 154 -4.69 8.61 -17.61
C GLU A 154 -3.84 8.68 -16.35
N ARG A 155 -4.36 8.13 -15.23
CA ARG A 155 -3.69 8.13 -13.92
C ARG A 155 -2.27 7.59 -14.00
N VAL A 156 -1.39 8.24 -13.24
CA VAL A 156 0.01 7.82 -13.08
C VAL A 156 0.26 7.51 -11.61
N TYR A 157 0.83 6.35 -11.36
CA TYR A 157 1.30 5.91 -10.05
C TYR A 157 2.82 5.94 -10.09
N GLU A 158 3.44 6.54 -9.08
CA GLU A 158 4.90 6.67 -9.03
C GLU A 158 5.42 5.83 -7.87
N LEU A 159 5.95 4.65 -8.19
CA LEU A 159 6.59 3.76 -7.23
C LEU A 159 8.06 4.13 -7.11
N ARG A 160 8.50 4.43 -5.89
CA ARG A 160 9.89 4.81 -5.60
C ARG A 160 10.52 3.84 -4.59
N SER A 161 11.77 3.48 -4.84
CA SER A 161 12.60 2.68 -3.92
C SER A 161 13.85 3.47 -3.58
N TYR A 162 14.07 3.75 -2.30
CA TYR A 162 15.22 4.52 -1.81
C TYR A 162 16.12 3.60 -0.99
N GLU A 163 17.33 3.37 -1.49
CA GLU A 163 18.32 2.51 -0.85
C GLU A 163 19.23 3.33 0.08
N GLY A 164 19.57 2.77 1.24
CA GLY A 164 20.56 3.35 2.14
C GLY A 164 21.91 2.65 2.00
N ALA A 165 23.01 3.41 2.05
CA ALA A 165 24.36 2.85 1.98
C ALA A 165 24.77 2.05 3.25
N SER A 166 23.98 2.17 4.32
CA SER A 166 24.08 1.37 5.55
C SER A 166 22.74 1.43 6.28
N GLU A 167 22.52 0.54 7.25
CA GLU A 167 21.33 0.53 8.09
C GLU A 167 21.15 1.85 8.85
N LYS A 168 22.24 2.49 9.29
CA LYS A 168 22.20 3.79 9.97
C LYS A 168 21.69 4.90 9.04
N ILE A 169 22.22 4.95 7.83
CA ILE A 169 21.81 5.92 6.79
C ILE A 169 20.34 5.70 6.41
N PHE A 170 19.97 4.45 6.19
CA PHE A 170 18.59 4.05 5.93
C PHE A 170 17.64 4.50 7.06
N ARG A 171 17.97 4.21 8.32
CA ARG A 171 17.14 4.61 9.48
C ARG A 171 16.98 6.12 9.59
N ASN A 172 18.00 6.89 9.23
CA ASN A 172 17.90 8.33 9.17
C ASN A 172 16.90 8.81 8.12
N LYS A 173 16.85 8.21 6.92
CA LYS A 173 15.82 8.55 5.93
C LYS A 173 14.41 8.13 6.38
N VAL A 174 14.26 6.97 7.02
CA VAL A 174 12.98 6.55 7.62
C VAL A 174 12.52 7.55 8.69
N GLN A 175 13.45 8.07 9.49
CA GLN A 175 13.16 9.10 10.50
C GLN A 175 12.75 10.43 9.83
N MET A 176 13.38 10.83 8.73
CA MET A 176 12.98 12.00 7.94
C MET A 176 11.54 11.90 7.43
N PHE A 177 11.17 10.72 6.93
CA PHE A 177 9.81 10.45 6.44
C PHE A 177 8.77 10.59 7.56
N ASN A 178 9.02 9.94 8.70
CA ASN A 178 8.11 9.93 9.85
C ASN A 178 8.22 11.22 10.68
N ALA A 179 9.23 11.28 11.57
CA ALA A 179 9.38 12.35 12.54
C ALA A 179 9.84 13.68 11.92
N GLY A 180 10.56 13.63 10.79
CA GLY A 180 10.97 14.82 10.05
C GLY A 180 9.82 15.53 9.33
N GLY A 181 8.68 14.86 9.14
CA GLY A 181 7.47 15.47 8.59
C GLY A 181 7.36 15.42 7.06
N GLU A 182 8.18 14.65 6.34
CA GLU A 182 8.10 14.52 4.88
C GLU A 182 6.74 13.92 4.44
N ILE A 183 6.17 12.98 5.19
CA ILE A 183 4.83 12.44 4.90
C ILE A 183 3.77 13.54 5.01
N LYS A 184 3.83 14.35 6.07
CA LYS A 184 2.90 15.47 6.29
C LYS A 184 3.01 16.52 5.18
N LEU A 185 4.24 16.73 4.68
CA LEU A 185 4.50 17.59 3.55
C LEU A 185 3.88 17.05 2.26
N PHE A 186 4.02 15.75 1.98
CA PHE A 186 3.35 15.09 0.84
C PHE A 186 1.82 15.18 0.94
N ASP A 187 1.26 14.97 2.13
CA ASP A 187 -0.18 15.09 2.36
C ASP A 187 -0.67 16.52 2.12
N ARG A 188 0.04 17.52 2.68
CA ARG A 188 -0.28 18.95 2.46
C ARG A 188 -0.22 19.33 0.99
N LEU A 189 0.72 18.77 0.24
CA LEU A 189 0.93 19.07 -1.17
C LEU A 189 0.08 18.19 -2.10
N GLY A 190 -0.76 17.29 -1.56
CA GLY A 190 -1.71 16.52 -2.36
C GLY A 190 -1.08 15.42 -3.20
N PHE A 191 0.02 14.80 -2.75
CA PHE A 191 0.70 13.71 -3.47
C PHE A 191 -0.11 12.41 -3.59
N ASN A 192 -1.26 12.31 -2.90
CA ASN A 192 -2.12 11.13 -2.87
C ASN A 192 -1.32 9.84 -2.62
N GLY A 193 -0.52 9.84 -1.56
CA GLY A 193 0.31 8.70 -1.16
C GLY A 193 -0.55 7.47 -0.90
N ILE A 194 -0.28 6.37 -1.61
CA ILE A 194 -0.97 5.08 -1.50
C ILE A 194 -0.41 4.27 -0.33
N PHE A 195 0.92 4.24 -0.20
CA PHE A 195 1.65 3.69 0.94
C PHE A 195 3.05 4.34 1.07
N TYR A 196 3.60 4.33 2.29
CA TYR A 196 5.01 4.57 2.62
C TYR A 196 5.45 3.46 3.59
N GLY A 197 6.61 2.84 3.37
CA GLY A 197 7.05 1.75 4.24
C GLY A 197 8.51 1.34 4.09
N GLU A 198 9.01 0.62 5.11
CA GLU A 198 10.32 -0.04 5.08
C GLU A 198 10.20 -1.43 4.47
N VAL A 199 11.18 -1.81 3.65
CA VAL A 199 11.26 -3.19 3.15
C VAL A 199 11.83 -4.07 4.26
N LEU A 200 11.09 -5.12 4.61
CA LEU A 200 11.53 -6.15 5.55
C LEU A 200 12.31 -7.26 4.85
N PHE A 201 11.88 -7.63 3.63
CA PHE A 201 12.52 -8.64 2.80
C PHE A 201 12.41 -8.22 1.32
N GLY A 202 13.53 -8.15 0.62
CA GLY A 202 13.58 -7.78 -0.80
C GLY A 202 15.02 -7.72 -1.35
N PRO A 203 15.20 -7.55 -2.67
CA PRO A 203 16.50 -7.67 -3.32
C PRO A 203 17.42 -6.44 -3.18
N LYS A 204 16.91 -5.31 -2.67
CA LYS A 204 17.58 -3.98 -2.68
C LYS A 204 17.78 -3.40 -1.28
N MET A 205 17.86 -4.26 -0.28
CA MET A 205 17.92 -3.85 1.12
C MET A 205 19.30 -3.28 1.52
N PRO A 206 19.36 -2.34 2.49
CA PRO A 206 18.23 -1.74 3.19
C PRO A 206 17.58 -0.62 2.35
N ASN A 207 16.26 -0.67 2.21
CA ASN A 207 15.52 0.33 1.46
C ASN A 207 14.12 0.58 2.02
N LEU A 208 13.59 1.77 1.73
CA LEU A 208 12.18 2.08 1.87
C LEU A 208 11.54 2.13 0.50
N MET A 209 10.24 1.87 0.45
CA MET A 209 9.44 2.03 -0.75
C MET A 209 8.19 2.84 -0.45
N TYR A 210 7.75 3.59 -1.44
CA TYR A 210 6.48 4.29 -1.39
C TYR A 210 5.88 4.47 -2.77
N MET A 211 4.56 4.70 -2.80
CA MET A 211 3.85 4.95 -4.04
C MET A 211 2.92 6.15 -3.90
N THR A 212 3.05 7.12 -4.79
CA THR A 212 2.16 8.27 -4.92
C THR A 212 1.30 8.14 -6.17
N SER A 213 0.25 8.95 -6.29
CA SER A 213 -0.66 8.87 -7.42
C SER A 213 -1.11 10.25 -7.91
N PHE A 214 -1.23 10.40 -9.23
CA PHE A 214 -1.50 11.67 -9.90
C PHE A 214 -2.49 11.47 -11.03
N LYS A 215 -3.19 12.55 -11.40
CA LYS A 215 -4.20 12.51 -12.48
C LYS A 215 -3.58 12.11 -13.82
N ASN A 216 -2.36 12.56 -14.08
CA ASN A 216 -1.57 12.29 -15.28
C ASN A 216 -0.11 12.77 -15.07
N MET A 217 0.75 12.63 -16.09
CA MET A 217 2.14 13.09 -16.01
C MET A 217 2.28 14.61 -15.78
N PRO A 218 1.54 15.50 -16.49
CA PRO A 218 1.60 16.94 -16.19
C PRO A 218 1.26 17.29 -14.74
N ASP A 219 0.23 16.66 -14.18
CA ASP A 219 -0.16 16.81 -12.77
C ASP A 219 0.98 16.37 -11.84
N ARG A 220 1.59 15.21 -12.11
CA ARG A 220 2.78 14.72 -11.41
C ARG A 220 3.93 15.74 -11.43
N GLU A 221 4.26 16.29 -12.59
CA GLU A 221 5.35 17.28 -12.70
C GLU A 221 5.06 18.56 -11.91
N ALA A 222 3.81 19.02 -11.91
CA ALA A 222 3.39 20.18 -11.14
C ALA A 222 3.57 19.95 -9.62
N HIS A 223 3.21 18.77 -9.11
CA HIS A 223 3.38 18.41 -7.70
C HIS A 223 4.86 18.36 -7.30
N TRP A 224 5.74 17.75 -8.09
CA TRP A 224 7.17 17.71 -7.79
C TRP A 224 7.84 19.08 -7.90
N LYS A 225 7.42 19.93 -8.84
CA LYS A 225 7.86 21.32 -8.90
C LYS A 225 7.46 22.09 -7.65
N ALA A 226 6.22 21.92 -7.18
CA ALA A 226 5.75 22.55 -5.95
C ALA A 226 6.54 22.06 -4.74
N PHE A 227 6.76 20.75 -4.62
CA PHE A 227 7.57 20.15 -3.55
C PHE A 227 8.99 20.70 -3.51
N GLY A 228 9.70 20.72 -4.64
CA GLY A 228 11.06 21.26 -4.70
C GLY A 228 11.15 22.76 -4.37
N ALA A 229 10.09 23.52 -4.63
CA ALA A 229 10.02 24.94 -4.31
C ALA A 229 9.64 25.23 -2.86
N ASP A 230 8.99 24.29 -2.17
CA ASP A 230 8.37 24.46 -0.87
C ASP A 230 9.41 24.82 0.23
N PRO A 231 9.15 25.88 1.03
CA PRO A 231 10.08 26.30 2.09
C PRO A 231 10.34 25.21 3.14
N GLU A 232 9.32 24.40 3.47
CA GLU A 232 9.46 23.34 4.47
C GLU A 232 10.32 22.20 3.94
N TRP A 233 10.20 21.86 2.65
CA TRP A 233 11.12 20.92 2.00
C TRP A 233 12.55 21.42 2.05
N LYS A 234 12.80 22.67 1.61
CA LYS A 234 14.14 23.26 1.58
C LYS A 234 14.77 23.30 2.97
N ARG A 235 13.97 23.62 3.99
CA ARG A 235 14.40 23.54 5.39
C ARG A 235 14.74 22.12 5.78
N LEU A 236 13.83 21.17 5.58
CA LEU A 236 13.96 19.77 5.98
C LEU A 236 15.16 19.09 5.31
N SER A 237 15.31 19.23 3.99
CA SER A 237 16.43 18.63 3.24
C SER A 237 17.78 19.32 3.52
N GLY A 238 17.75 20.56 4.02
CA GLY A 238 18.95 21.32 4.38
C GLY A 238 19.49 20.99 5.79
N LEU A 239 18.68 20.36 6.65
CA LEU A 239 19.09 19.99 8.00
C LEU A 239 20.30 19.04 7.98
N PRO A 240 21.39 19.34 8.72
CA PRO A 240 22.60 18.53 8.71
C PRO A 240 22.37 17.05 8.98
N GLU A 241 21.42 16.71 9.85
CA GLU A 241 21.09 15.33 10.19
C GLU A 241 20.48 14.52 9.04
N TYR A 242 19.91 15.15 8.01
CA TYR A 242 19.27 14.48 6.87
C TYR A 242 20.09 14.53 5.58
N GLN A 243 21.29 15.10 5.62
CA GLN A 243 22.15 15.14 4.45
C GLN A 243 22.69 13.74 4.11
N ASN A 244 22.76 13.43 2.81
CA ASN A 244 23.32 12.17 2.28
C ASN A 244 22.67 10.91 2.86
N ASN A 245 21.36 10.96 3.13
CA ASN A 245 20.64 9.85 3.75
C ASN A 245 20.02 8.85 2.74
N VAL A 246 20.31 9.00 1.45
CA VAL A 246 19.91 8.09 0.38
C VAL A 246 21.10 7.84 -0.54
N ALA A 247 21.35 6.57 -0.87
CA ALA A 247 22.46 6.14 -1.72
C ALA A 247 22.04 5.95 -3.18
N HIS A 248 20.84 5.41 -3.41
CA HIS A 248 20.29 5.17 -4.73
C HIS A 248 18.77 5.35 -4.73
N ILE A 249 18.22 5.81 -5.86
CA ILE A 249 16.78 5.99 -6.05
C ILE A 249 16.37 5.35 -7.36
N ASP A 250 15.44 4.41 -7.29
CA ASP A 250 14.65 3.98 -8.44
C ASP A 250 13.29 4.66 -8.45
N ILE A 251 12.86 5.09 -9.64
CA ILE A 251 11.52 5.65 -9.90
C ILE A 251 10.91 4.83 -11.03
N THR A 252 9.73 4.27 -10.77
CA THR A 252 8.93 3.56 -11.78
C THR A 252 7.58 4.24 -11.91
N PHE A 253 7.27 4.72 -13.11
CA PHE A 253 5.92 5.21 -13.43
C PHE A 253 5.05 4.05 -13.85
N LEU A 254 3.84 3.99 -13.31
CA LEU A 254 2.95 2.86 -13.39
C LEU A 254 1.54 3.32 -13.78
N ARG A 255 0.82 2.46 -14.49
CA ARG A 255 -0.60 2.62 -14.84
C ARG A 255 -1.38 1.42 -14.35
N PRO A 256 -2.58 1.60 -13.78
CA PRO A 256 -3.38 0.49 -13.31
C PRO A 256 -3.94 -0.30 -14.49
N ALA A 257 -3.93 -1.63 -14.37
CA ALA A 257 -4.70 -2.49 -15.25
C ALA A 257 -6.21 -2.23 -15.07
N ASN A 258 -7.02 -2.56 -16.08
CA ASN A 258 -8.47 -2.33 -16.01
C ASN A 258 -9.14 -3.07 -14.83
N TYR A 259 -8.58 -4.21 -14.43
CA TYR A 259 -9.05 -5.04 -13.31
C TYR A 259 -8.33 -4.75 -11.97
N SER A 260 -7.50 -3.70 -11.90
CA SER A 260 -6.93 -3.21 -10.64
C SER A 260 -8.00 -2.53 -9.79
N ASP A 261 -8.05 -2.81 -8.49
CA ASP A 261 -8.94 -2.09 -7.55
C ASP A 261 -8.40 -0.68 -7.23
N LEU A 262 -7.07 -0.54 -7.23
CA LEU A 262 -6.36 0.72 -7.01
C LEU A 262 -6.19 1.49 -8.31
#